data_AF-A0A5B6YIE7-F1
#
_entry.id   AF-A0A5B6YIE7-F1
#
_cell.length_a   1.000
_cell.length_b   1.000
_cell.length_c   1.000
_cell.angle_alpha   90.00
_cell.angle_beta   90.00
_cell.angle_gamma   90.00
#
_symmetry.space_group_name_H-M   'P 1'
#
loop_
_entity.id
_entity.type
_entity.pdbx_description
1 polymer ?
#
loop_
_entity_poly.entity_id
_entity_poly.type
_entity_poly.pdbx_seq_one_letter_code
_entity_poly.pdbx_strand_id
1 'polypeptide(L)'
;SVSSLNRLVSDFAYYTKVTDEINAKLQEQQEWNNSYKISSTIGQHGLVKDKIDEQEGETEGMCMVESCFITDSLDDEAKNLKAKLDSAKAKLVSVTQMKSKLVSDNSKVKQSVELVKCRINDFKPELRAMDVKTLEEEHRALLSDKAGETEFLQSLQHQIDKLKGISHMVKCACGEEYKVEVDLCV
;
A
#
# COMPACT_ATOMS: atom_id res chain seq x y z
N SER A 1 -35.41 30.32 -15.43
CA SER A 1 -35.59 29.06 -16.19
C SER A 1 -34.89 29.08 -17.56
N VAL A 2 -35.04 30.13 -18.37
CA VAL A 2 -34.41 30.24 -19.71
C VAL A 2 -32.86 30.30 -19.67
N SER A 3 -32.28 30.95 -18.66
CA SER A 3 -30.82 31.08 -18.50
C SER A 3 -30.12 29.73 -18.26
N SER A 4 -30.72 28.84 -17.48
CA SER A 4 -30.18 27.50 -17.21
C SER A 4 -30.23 26.58 -18.44
N LEU A 5 -31.25 26.75 -19.29
CA LEU A 5 -31.39 25.99 -20.53
C LEU A 5 -30.33 26.38 -21.56
N ASN A 6 -30.05 27.68 -21.70
CA ASN A 6 -29.00 28.18 -22.59
C ASN A 6 -27.60 27.72 -22.17
N ARG A 7 -27.34 27.63 -20.86
CA ARG A 7 -26.08 27.07 -20.34
C ARG A 7 -25.93 25.59 -20.71
N LEU A 8 -26.99 24.80 -20.54
CA LEU A 8 -26.98 23.38 -20.89
C LEU A 8 -26.70 23.14 -22.38
N VAL A 9 -27.29 23.96 -23.26
CA VAL A 9 -27.06 23.89 -24.72
C VAL A 9 -25.61 24.27 -25.06
N SER A 10 -25.06 25.30 -24.40
CA SER A 10 -23.66 25.69 -24.58
C SER A 10 -22.69 24.60 -24.12
N ASP A 11 -22.97 23.96 -22.97
CA ASP A 11 -22.15 22.88 -22.43
C ASP A 11 -22.19 21.67 -23.39
N PHE A 12 -23.37 21.31 -23.91
CA PHE A 12 -23.51 20.24 -24.89
C PHE A 12 -22.69 20.50 -26.16
N ALA A 13 -22.80 21.71 -26.73
CA ALA A 13 -22.03 22.09 -27.91
C ALA A 13 -20.51 22.04 -27.67
N TYR A 14 -20.06 22.46 -26.48
CA TYR A 14 -18.65 22.39 -26.09
C TYR A 14 -18.15 20.94 -26.02
N TYR A 15 -18.88 20.04 -25.35
CA TYR A 15 -18.49 18.64 -25.23
C TYR A 15 -18.53 17.89 -26.56
N THR A 16 -19.49 18.20 -27.44
CA THR A 16 -19.52 17.66 -28.80
C THR A 16 -18.27 18.07 -29.57
N LYS A 17 -17.91 19.36 -29.54
CA LYS A 17 -16.70 19.86 -30.22
C LYS A 17 -15.43 19.19 -29.71
N VAL A 18 -15.28 19.07 -28.39
CA VAL A 18 -14.11 18.41 -27.77
C VAL A 18 -14.03 16.94 -28.19
N THR A 19 -15.18 16.26 -28.28
CA THR A 19 -15.25 14.86 -28.72
C THR A 19 -14.79 14.72 -30.18
N ASP A 20 -15.26 15.61 -31.07
CA ASP A 20 -14.88 15.62 -32.47
C ASP A 20 -13.37 15.92 -32.66
N GLU A 21 -12.82 16.87 -31.89
CA GLU A 21 -11.38 17.18 -31.91
C GLU A 21 -10.51 16.01 -31.44
N ILE A 22 -10.94 15.28 -30.40
CA ILE A 22 -10.22 14.08 -29.91
C ILE A 22 -10.26 12.98 -30.97
N ASN A 23 -11.42 12.75 -31.59
CA ASN A 23 -11.57 11.74 -32.63
C ASN A 23 -10.71 12.05 -33.87
N ALA A 24 -10.66 13.31 -34.29
CA ALA A 24 -9.80 13.74 -35.39
C ALA A 24 -8.32 13.49 -35.10
N LYS A 25 -7.84 13.84 -33.90
CA LYS A 25 -6.44 13.60 -33.48
C LYS A 25 -6.10 12.11 -33.39
N LEU A 26 -7.04 11.29 -32.93
CA LEU A 26 -6.84 9.84 -32.89
C LEU A 26 -6.70 9.25 -34.30
N GLN A 27 -7.51 9.73 -35.24
CA GLN A 27 -7.45 9.29 -36.62
C GLN A 27 -6.14 9.69 -37.31
N GLU A 28 -5.66 10.92 -37.10
CA GLU A 28 -4.34 11.36 -37.60
C GLU A 28 -3.20 10.48 -37.07
N GLN A 29 -3.22 10.11 -35.78
CA GLN A 29 -2.22 9.21 -35.21
C GLN A 29 -2.27 7.81 -35.82
N GLN A 30 -3.48 7.31 -36.12
CA GLN A 30 -3.67 6.01 -36.75
C GLN A 30 -3.18 6.00 -38.20
N GLU A 31 -3.45 7.07 -38.95
CA GLU A 31 -2.94 7.26 -40.32
C GLU A 31 -1.41 7.36 -40.35
N TRP A 32 -0.81 8.11 -39.41
CA TRP A 32 0.64 8.19 -39.26
C TRP A 32 1.27 6.82 -38.99
N ASN A 33 0.69 6.03 -38.08
CA ASN A 33 1.19 4.68 -37.76
C ASN A 33 1.05 3.72 -38.95
N ASN A 34 -0.04 3.83 -39.72
CA ASN A 34 -0.25 3.04 -40.94
C ASN A 34 0.78 3.40 -42.02
N SER A 35 1.07 4.69 -42.21
CA SER A 35 2.11 5.16 -43.14
C SER A 35 3.49 4.62 -42.75
N TYR A 36 3.83 4.65 -41.45
CA TYR A 36 5.08 4.07 -40.95
C TYR A 36 5.18 2.57 -41.24
N LYS A 37 4.08 1.82 -41.01
CA LYS A 37 4.02 0.38 -41.29
C LYS A 37 4.20 0.07 -42.78
N ILE A 38 3.59 0.85 -43.68
CA ILE A 38 3.77 0.72 -45.13
C ILE A 38 5.24 0.99 -45.52
N SER A 39 5.86 2.03 -44.96
CA SER A 39 7.28 2.33 -45.22
C SER A 39 8.23 1.20 -44.78
N SER A 40 7.94 0.53 -43.66
CA SER A 40 8.71 -0.65 -43.20
C SER A 40 8.54 -1.89 -44.09
N THR A 41 7.42 -1.99 -44.81
CA THR A 41 7.12 -3.14 -45.67
C THR A 41 7.79 -2.99 -47.05
N ILE A 42 7.92 -1.77 -47.57
CA ILE A 42 8.60 -1.48 -48.85
C ILE A 42 10.12 -1.73 -48.76
N GLY A 43 10.74 -1.54 -47.59
CA GLY A 43 12.17 -1.81 -47.38
C GLY A 43 12.58 -3.28 -47.47
N GLN A 44 11.65 -4.23 -47.46
CA GLN A 44 11.96 -5.67 -47.51
C GLN A 44 11.93 -6.29 -48.93
N HIS A 45 11.50 -5.57 -49.96
CA HIS A 45 11.34 -6.15 -51.32
C HIS A 45 12.46 -5.82 -52.33
N GLY A 46 13.53 -5.12 -51.92
CA GLY A 46 14.62 -4.69 -52.80
C GLY A 46 15.81 -5.66 -52.94
N LEU A 47 15.73 -6.88 -52.40
CA LEU A 47 16.82 -7.86 -52.43
C LEU A 47 16.64 -8.84 -53.59
N VAL A 48 16.58 -8.31 -54.82
CA VAL A 48 16.73 -9.11 -56.04
C VAL A 48 18.20 -9.04 -56.43
N LYS A 49 18.86 -10.20 -56.29
CA LYS A 49 20.21 -10.52 -56.80
C LYS A 49 20.41 -9.94 -58.20
N ASP A 50 21.50 -9.21 -58.40
CA ASP A 50 22.26 -9.34 -59.64
C ASP A 50 23.76 -9.21 -59.38
N LYS A 51 24.50 -9.92 -60.22
CA LYS A 51 25.84 -10.45 -60.00
C LYS A 51 26.94 -9.42 -60.28
N ILE A 52 28.06 -9.67 -59.59
CA ILE A 52 29.41 -9.15 -59.79
C ILE A 52 29.82 -9.19 -61.27
N ASP A 53 30.45 -8.12 -61.77
CA ASP A 53 31.67 -8.25 -62.59
C ASP A 53 32.59 -7.02 -62.50
N GLU A 54 33.89 -7.30 -62.65
CA GLU A 54 35.09 -6.47 -62.50
C GLU A 54 35.11 -5.22 -63.40
N GLN A 55 35.78 -4.13 -62.99
CA GLN A 55 37.11 -3.77 -63.53
C GLN A 55 37.74 -2.53 -62.87
N GLU A 56 39.06 -2.65 -62.75
CA GLU A 56 40.13 -1.82 -62.22
C GLU A 56 40.27 -0.43 -62.87
N GLY A 57 40.72 0.56 -62.10
CA GLY A 57 41.04 1.91 -62.59
C GLY A 57 41.69 2.76 -61.49
N GLU A 58 43.02 2.77 -61.49
CA GLU A 58 43.88 3.60 -60.63
C GLU A 58 43.51 5.09 -60.70
N THR A 59 43.51 5.78 -59.56
CA THR A 59 43.88 7.20 -59.50
C THR A 59 44.43 7.51 -58.11
N GLU A 60 45.71 7.85 -58.09
CA GLU A 60 46.40 8.45 -56.95
C GLU A 60 45.61 9.65 -56.43
N GLY A 61 45.20 9.57 -55.18
CA GLY A 61 44.76 10.71 -54.39
C GLY A 61 45.25 10.51 -52.97
N MET A 62 46.40 11.12 -52.62
CA MET A 62 46.77 11.30 -51.22
C MET A 62 45.67 12.10 -50.54
N CYS A 63 44.77 11.42 -49.84
CA CYS A 63 44.09 12.01 -48.71
C CYS A 63 44.85 11.49 -47.48
N MET A 64 45.65 12.38 -46.89
CA MET A 64 46.04 12.23 -45.49
C MET A 64 44.74 12.07 -44.70
N VAL A 65 44.37 10.82 -44.39
CA VAL A 65 43.48 10.57 -43.26
C VAL A 65 44.37 10.79 -42.05
N GLU A 66 44.43 12.05 -41.65
CA GLU A 66 44.71 12.42 -40.28
C GLU A 66 43.88 11.48 -39.42
N SER A 67 44.57 10.53 -38.79
CA SER A 67 44.01 9.65 -37.78
C SER A 67 43.67 10.52 -36.57
N CYS A 68 42.66 11.37 -36.73
CA CYS A 68 42.07 12.12 -35.65
C CYS A 68 41.49 11.08 -34.69
N PHE A 69 42.01 11.14 -33.48
CA PHE A 69 41.74 10.33 -32.30
C PHE A 69 40.24 10.33 -31.91
N ILE A 70 39.37 9.70 -32.70
CA ILE A 70 37.93 9.54 -32.40
C ILE A 70 37.62 8.11 -31.97
N THR A 71 38.45 7.52 -31.11
CA THR A 71 38.15 6.23 -30.47
C THR A 71 37.79 6.40 -29.00
N ASP A 72 38.47 7.32 -28.30
CA ASP A 72 38.33 7.46 -26.85
C ASP A 72 37.01 8.15 -26.46
N SER A 73 36.52 9.12 -27.24
CA SER A 73 35.26 9.81 -26.92
C SER A 73 34.02 8.94 -27.11
N LEU A 74 34.03 8.05 -28.11
CA LEU A 74 32.95 7.10 -28.36
C LEU A 74 32.91 5.99 -27.29
N ASP A 75 34.09 5.56 -26.81
CA ASP A 75 34.21 4.57 -25.74
C ASP A 75 33.68 5.12 -24.40
N ASP A 76 33.95 6.39 -24.08
CA ASP A 76 33.46 7.02 -22.85
C ASP A 76 31.95 7.30 -22.86
N GLU A 77 31.38 7.67 -24.02
CA GLU A 77 29.92 7.77 -24.18
C GLU A 77 29.23 6.40 -24.04
N ALA A 78 29.81 5.36 -24.62
CA ALA A 78 29.31 3.99 -24.50
C ALA A 78 29.36 3.49 -23.04
N LYS A 79 30.45 3.76 -22.31
CA LYS A 79 30.55 3.45 -20.86
C LYS A 79 29.50 4.19 -20.04
N ASN A 80 29.27 5.47 -20.31
CA ASN A 80 28.25 6.28 -19.62
C ASN A 80 26.84 5.74 -19.87
N LEU A 81 26.51 5.39 -21.12
CA LEU A 81 25.22 4.80 -21.47
C LEU A 81 25.03 3.44 -20.78
N LYS A 82 26.07 2.60 -20.74
CA LYS A 82 26.05 1.32 -20.03
C LYS A 82 25.80 1.52 -18.53
N ALA A 83 26.48 2.47 -17.89
CA ALA A 83 26.25 2.78 -16.47
C ALA A 83 24.82 3.27 -16.20
N LYS A 84 24.25 4.09 -17.08
CA LYS A 84 22.84 4.52 -16.99
C LYS A 84 21.87 3.36 -17.16
N LEU A 85 22.14 2.44 -18.09
CA LEU A 85 21.35 1.24 -18.30
C LEU A 85 21.38 0.32 -17.07
N ASP A 86 22.55 0.09 -16.50
CA ASP A 86 22.71 -0.71 -15.28
C ASP A 86 22.00 -0.07 -14.09
N SER A 87 22.10 1.26 -13.94
CA SER A 87 21.35 2.03 -12.94
C SER A 87 19.84 1.89 -13.12
N ALA A 88 19.34 2.03 -14.36
CA ALA A 88 17.93 1.87 -14.68
C ALA A 88 17.44 0.43 -14.39
N LYS A 89 18.26 -0.58 -14.71
CA LYS A 89 17.97 -1.99 -14.42
C LYS A 89 17.88 -2.24 -12.92
N ALA A 90 18.81 -1.69 -12.13
CA ALA A 90 18.76 -1.78 -10.67
C ALA A 90 17.50 -1.12 -10.08
N LYS A 91 17.13 0.07 -10.58
CA LYS A 91 15.88 0.75 -10.19
C LYS A 91 14.65 -0.08 -10.53
N LEU A 92 14.60 -0.69 -11.72
CA LEU A 92 13.49 -1.55 -12.14
C LEU A 92 13.33 -2.78 -11.22
N VAL A 93 14.45 -3.43 -10.85
CA VAL A 93 14.44 -4.54 -9.89
C VAL A 93 13.90 -4.08 -8.53
N SER A 94 14.39 -2.94 -8.03
CA SER A 94 13.93 -2.37 -6.76
C SER A 94 12.42 -2.07 -6.76
N VAL A 95 11.91 -1.42 -7.82
CA VAL A 95 10.49 -1.14 -7.99
C VAL A 95 9.67 -2.43 -8.06
N THR A 96 10.17 -3.45 -8.75
CA THR A 96 9.50 -4.76 -8.83
C THR A 96 9.41 -5.42 -7.46
N GLN A 97 10.48 -5.37 -6.67
CA GLN A 97 10.48 -5.89 -5.30
C GLN A 97 9.50 -5.13 -4.39
N MET A 98 9.51 -3.79 -4.47
CA MET A 98 8.55 -2.96 -3.73
C MET A 98 7.10 -3.26 -4.11
N LYS A 99 6.83 -3.47 -5.40
CA LYS A 99 5.50 -3.88 -5.89
C LYS A 99 5.07 -5.20 -5.28
N SER A 100 5.93 -6.22 -5.28
CA SER A 100 5.62 -7.52 -4.68
C SER A 100 5.36 -7.41 -3.18
N LYS A 101 6.14 -6.59 -2.45
CA LYS A 101 5.91 -6.30 -1.03
C LYS A 101 4.55 -5.63 -0.82
N LEU A 102 4.24 -4.60 -1.61
CA LEU A 102 2.97 -3.88 -1.51
C LEU A 102 1.77 -4.79 -1.78
N VAL A 103 1.86 -5.69 -2.76
CA VAL A 103 0.82 -6.70 -3.04
C VAL A 103 0.61 -7.63 -1.84
N SER A 104 1.69 -8.09 -1.21
CA SER A 104 1.63 -8.93 -0.01
C SER A 104 0.98 -8.19 1.17
N ASP A 105 1.41 -6.95 1.42
CA ASP A 105 0.87 -6.15 2.53
C ASP A 105 -0.59 -5.77 2.28
N ASN A 106 -0.99 -5.46 1.04
CA ASN A 106 -2.39 -5.22 0.67
C ASN A 106 -3.26 -6.46 0.93
N SER A 107 -2.77 -7.65 0.59
CA SER A 107 -3.44 -8.92 0.88
C SER A 107 -3.66 -9.12 2.39
N LYS A 108 -2.65 -8.86 3.21
CA LYS A 108 -2.77 -8.94 4.68
C LYS A 108 -3.79 -7.94 5.22
N VAL A 109 -3.75 -6.69 4.75
CA VAL A 109 -4.72 -5.66 5.16
C VAL A 109 -6.13 -6.09 4.79
N LYS A 110 -6.34 -6.63 3.58
CA LYS A 110 -7.64 -7.16 3.15
C LYS A 110 -8.13 -8.27 4.07
N GLN A 111 -7.26 -9.21 4.45
CA GLN A 111 -7.60 -10.28 5.38
C GLN A 111 -7.98 -9.74 6.76
N SER A 112 -7.22 -8.78 7.30
CA SER A 112 -7.52 -8.13 8.58
C SER A 112 -8.86 -7.39 8.55
N VAL A 113 -9.17 -6.70 7.45
CA VAL A 113 -10.45 -5.99 7.28
C VAL A 113 -11.62 -6.98 7.28
N GLU A 114 -11.50 -8.10 6.54
CA GLU A 114 -12.56 -9.11 6.50
C GLU A 114 -12.75 -9.77 7.86
N LEU A 115 -11.66 -10.04 8.59
CA LEU A 115 -11.72 -10.57 9.95
C LEU A 115 -12.46 -9.62 10.90
N VAL A 116 -12.14 -8.33 10.86
CA VAL A 116 -12.82 -7.32 11.69
C VAL A 116 -14.31 -7.24 11.33
N LYS A 117 -14.64 -7.27 10.03
CA LYS A 117 -16.02 -7.25 9.55
C LYS A 117 -16.81 -8.46 10.06
N CYS A 118 -16.23 -9.66 10.04
CA CYS A 118 -16.85 -10.85 10.62
C CYS A 118 -17.07 -10.70 12.12
N ARG A 119 -16.06 -10.24 12.87
CA ARG A 119 -16.16 -10.02 14.32
C ARG A 119 -17.24 -9.01 14.71
N ILE A 120 -17.40 -7.94 13.92
CA ILE A 120 -18.47 -6.97 14.15
C ILE A 120 -19.85 -7.66 14.10
N ASN A 121 -20.02 -8.65 13.22
CA ASN A 121 -21.27 -9.40 13.11
C ASN A 121 -21.52 -10.37 14.27
N ASP A 122 -20.49 -10.74 15.04
CA ASP A 122 -20.62 -11.59 16.22
C ASP A 122 -21.24 -10.85 17.42
N PHE A 123 -21.17 -9.51 17.45
CA PHE A 123 -21.78 -8.71 18.50
C PHE A 123 -23.32 -8.68 18.38
N LYS A 124 -23.99 -8.34 19.48
CA LYS A 124 -25.44 -8.14 19.43
C LYS A 124 -25.80 -6.93 18.55
N PRO A 125 -26.95 -6.93 17.85
CA PRO A 125 -27.37 -5.82 16.99
C PRO A 125 -27.39 -4.47 17.70
N GLU A 126 -27.79 -4.44 18.97
CA GLU A 126 -27.87 -3.22 19.78
C GLU A 126 -26.49 -2.57 19.97
N LEU A 127 -25.45 -3.38 20.20
CA LEU A 127 -24.07 -2.91 20.33
C LEU A 127 -23.51 -2.40 19.00
N ARG A 128 -23.89 -3.02 17.88
CA ARG A 128 -23.49 -2.55 16.54
C ARG A 128 -24.17 -1.23 16.15
N ALA A 129 -25.40 -1.02 16.60
CA ALA A 129 -26.19 0.16 16.29
C ALA A 129 -25.78 1.38 17.14
N MET A 130 -25.13 1.14 18.28
CA MET A 130 -24.64 2.18 19.16
C MET A 130 -23.49 2.96 18.49
N ASP A 131 -23.45 4.27 18.73
CA ASP A 131 -22.35 5.09 18.24
C ASP A 131 -21.07 4.85 19.05
N VAL A 132 -19.92 5.11 18.42
CA VAL A 132 -18.60 4.87 19.02
C VAL A 132 -18.41 5.66 20.31
N LYS A 133 -18.92 6.89 20.38
CA LYS A 133 -18.73 7.75 21.56
C LYS A 133 -19.49 7.18 22.76
N THR A 134 -20.73 6.75 22.57
CA THR A 134 -21.51 6.08 23.61
C THR A 134 -20.85 4.77 24.05
N LEU A 135 -20.36 3.95 23.13
CA LEU A 135 -19.61 2.72 23.46
C LEU A 135 -18.36 3.01 24.30
N GLU A 136 -17.62 4.07 23.97
CA GLU A 136 -16.44 4.49 24.72
C GLU A 136 -16.79 5.00 26.13
N GLU A 137 -17.91 5.72 26.27
CA GLU A 137 -18.43 6.19 27.56
C GLU A 137 -18.83 5.01 28.46
N GLU A 138 -19.63 4.07 27.96
CA GLU A 138 -20.04 2.86 28.68
C GLU A 138 -18.84 2.00 29.07
N HIS A 139 -17.88 1.83 28.16
CA HIS A 139 -16.65 1.10 28.47
C HIS A 139 -15.85 1.76 29.61
N ARG A 140 -15.76 3.09 29.63
CA ARG A 140 -15.13 3.82 30.75
C ARG A 140 -15.90 3.65 32.06
N ALA A 141 -17.22 3.69 32.03
CA ALA A 141 -18.06 3.45 33.20
C ALA A 141 -17.81 2.06 33.77
N LEU A 142 -17.85 1.02 32.93
CA LEU A 142 -17.56 -0.36 33.32
C LEU A 142 -16.17 -0.56 33.91
N LEU A 143 -15.15 0.11 33.37
CA LEU A 143 -13.80 0.07 33.94
C LEU A 143 -13.75 0.70 35.34
N SER A 144 -14.48 1.80 35.55
CA SER A 144 -14.60 2.45 36.85
C SER A 144 -15.31 1.55 37.85
N ASP A 145 -16.43 0.95 37.45
CA ASP A 145 -17.19 0.03 38.30
C ASP A 145 -16.34 -1.18 38.70
N LYS A 146 -15.63 -1.78 37.74
CA LYS A 146 -14.69 -2.88 38.00
C LYS A 146 -13.60 -2.48 39.01
N ALA A 147 -13.07 -1.27 38.91
CA ALA A 147 -12.08 -0.78 39.87
C ALA A 147 -12.69 -0.66 41.27
N GLY A 148 -13.86 -0.05 41.38
CA GLY A 148 -14.60 0.06 42.64
C GLY A 148 -14.95 -1.29 43.27
N GLU A 149 -15.42 -2.25 42.48
CA GLU A 149 -15.67 -3.62 42.94
C GLU A 149 -14.39 -4.31 43.43
N THR A 150 -13.26 -4.09 42.75
CA THR A 150 -11.97 -4.65 43.16
C THR A 150 -11.51 -4.06 44.50
N GLU A 151 -11.65 -2.76 44.68
CA GLU A 151 -11.32 -2.08 45.95
C GLU A 151 -12.23 -2.57 47.09
N PHE A 152 -13.53 -2.72 46.83
CA PHE A 152 -14.46 -3.26 47.80
C PHE A 152 -14.11 -4.70 48.20
N LEU A 153 -13.80 -5.56 47.24
CA LEU A 153 -13.35 -6.93 47.51
C LEU A 153 -12.06 -6.97 48.34
N GLN A 154 -11.09 -6.09 48.04
CA GLN A 154 -9.87 -5.98 48.83
C GLN A 154 -10.16 -5.52 50.26
N SER A 155 -11.08 -4.57 50.45
CA SER A 155 -11.52 -4.12 51.77
C SER A 155 -12.17 -5.25 52.56
N LEU A 156 -13.03 -6.06 51.94
CA LEU A 156 -13.63 -7.24 52.57
C LEU A 156 -12.57 -8.27 52.97
N GLN A 157 -11.62 -8.56 52.08
CA GLN A 157 -10.53 -9.47 52.38
C GLN A 157 -9.70 -8.98 53.57
N HIS A 158 -9.38 -7.69 53.60
CA HIS A 158 -8.66 -7.07 54.72
C HIS A 158 -9.44 -7.20 56.04
N GLN A 159 -10.76 -7.02 56.02
CA GLN A 159 -11.60 -7.22 57.20
C GLN A 159 -11.63 -8.67 57.67
N ILE A 160 -11.71 -9.63 56.74
CA ILE A 160 -11.62 -11.06 57.04
C ILE A 160 -10.28 -11.38 57.69
N ASP A 161 -9.17 -10.87 57.15
CA ASP A 161 -7.84 -11.10 57.69
C ASP A 161 -7.68 -10.52 59.09
N LYS A 162 -8.28 -9.33 59.33
CA LYS A 162 -8.34 -8.73 60.67
C LYS A 162 -9.09 -9.62 61.65
N LEU A 163 -10.22 -10.21 61.25
CA LEU A 163 -11.00 -11.13 62.10
C LEU A 163 -10.23 -12.43 62.39
N LYS A 164 -9.56 -13.01 61.40
CA LYS A 164 -8.69 -14.20 61.57
C LYS A 164 -7.53 -13.93 62.55
N GLY A 165 -7.06 -12.69 62.61
CA GLY A 165 -6.02 -12.27 63.56
C GLY A 165 -6.49 -12.12 65.01
N ILE A 166 -7.80 -12.17 65.29
CA ILE A 166 -8.33 -12.03 66.65
C ILE A 166 -8.17 -13.36 67.38
N SER A 167 -7.38 -13.33 68.46
CA SER A 167 -7.22 -14.43 69.40
C SER A 167 -7.29 -13.90 70.83
N HIS A 168 -7.94 -14.64 71.72
CA HIS A 168 -8.01 -14.28 73.14
C HIS A 168 -7.71 -15.47 74.05
N MET A 169 -6.96 -15.22 75.13
CA MET A 169 -6.74 -16.19 76.19
C MET A 169 -7.84 -16.06 77.23
N VAL A 170 -8.61 -17.12 77.43
CA VAL A 170 -9.69 -17.18 78.42
C VAL A 170 -9.29 -18.13 79.53
N LYS A 171 -9.38 -17.66 80.78
CA LYS A 171 -9.07 -18.48 81.96
C LYS A 171 -10.34 -19.08 82.53
N CYS A 172 -10.36 -20.40 82.66
CA CYS A 172 -11.44 -21.14 83.28
C CYS A 172 -11.37 -20.99 84.81
N ALA A 173 -12.52 -21.14 85.49
CA ALA A 173 -12.60 -21.16 86.94
C ALA A 173 -11.76 -22.28 87.59
N CYS A 174 -11.44 -23.34 86.85
CA CYS A 174 -10.52 -24.40 87.30
C CYS A 174 -9.02 -24.02 87.20
N GLY A 175 -8.69 -22.86 86.61
CA GLY A 175 -7.33 -22.36 86.45
C GLY A 175 -6.69 -22.64 85.09
N GLU A 176 -7.29 -23.48 84.25
CA GLU A 176 -6.83 -23.75 82.87
C GLU A 176 -7.05 -22.54 81.96
N GLU A 177 -6.17 -22.38 80.96
CA GLU A 177 -6.22 -21.28 80.00
C GLU A 177 -6.44 -21.82 78.59
N TYR A 178 -7.40 -21.22 77.88
CA TYR A 178 -7.82 -21.63 76.54
C TYR A 178 -7.59 -20.49 75.55
N LYS A 179 -6.97 -20.79 74.41
CA LYS A 179 -6.85 -19.86 73.30
C LYS A 179 -8.10 -19.97 72.44
N VAL A 180 -8.88 -18.91 72.37
CA VAL A 180 -10.07 -18.81 71.52
C VAL A 180 -9.71 -18.04 70.27
N GLU A 181 -9.96 -18.63 69.11
CA GLU A 181 -9.72 -18.06 67.79
C GLU A 181 -11.02 -18.12 66.98
N VAL A 182 -11.18 -17.20 66.04
CA VAL A 182 -12.34 -17.20 65.13
C VAL A 182 -12.01 -18.09 63.92
N ASP A 183 -12.61 -19.28 63.88
CA ASP A 183 -12.57 -20.14 62.70
C ASP A 183 -13.68 -19.72 61.73
N LEU A 184 -13.29 -19.10 60.62
CA LEU A 184 -14.21 -18.79 59.53
C LEU A 184 -14.25 -20.00 58.60
N CYS A 185 -15.22 -20.89 58.80
CA CYS A 185 -15.45 -22.00 57.87
C CYS A 185 -15.68 -21.45 56.45
N VAL A 186 -14.84 -21.86 55.51
CA VAL A 186 -14.94 -21.55 54.08
C VAL A 186 -15.79 -22.60 53.39
#